data_AF-A0A0G0RVC7-F1
#
_entry.id   AF-A0A0G0RVC7-F1
#
_cell.length_a   1.000
_cell.length_b   1.000
_cell.length_c   1.000
_cell.angle_alpha   90.00
_cell.angle_beta   90.00
_cell.angle_gamma   90.00
#
_symmetry.space_group_name_H-M   'P 1'
#
loop_
_entity.id
_entity.type
_entity.pdbx_description
1 polymer ?
#
loop_
_entity_poly.entity_id
_entity_poly.type
_entity_poly.pdbx_seq_one_letter_code
_entity_poly.pdbx_strand_id
1 'polypeptide(L)'
;MLVSSLFVGGAVFAQSSQVALPSAGLTPESSFYFLDRLGENLRQFFTFNPEAKAKLQIEFAGERIAEIKIIVEKKGVNAKGLAIAESLLRANVAYAAEIVSEEKTSGKDVSTLAKTLNDEFDARDKLLEQTFKDAKAQLKAQRKEIKTNLLTEARRAGDTAQIAVLEAQLNDIDGQIDALGQKKDQLENSLQNEQEKIEDEMSENDQKEEEFEQKEEQEVEEAAETAEAEEADEPEEVDEPEEDVEQPEVEERDNKKDNSQNSSSSNQGDQNTTKAEDNE
;
A
#
# COMPACT_ATOMS: atom_id res chain seq x y z
N MET A 1 -22.11 33.53 56.05
CA MET A 1 -22.77 32.33 55.50
C MET A 1 -22.74 32.41 54.00
N LEU A 2 -22.62 31.25 53.32
CA LEU A 2 -22.47 30.99 51.86
C LEU A 2 -21.05 31.29 51.34
N VAL A 3 -20.12 30.34 51.15
CA VAL A 3 -20.12 29.00 50.50
C VAL A 3 -20.57 29.05 49.05
N SER A 4 -19.60 29.02 48.13
CA SER A 4 -19.62 28.18 46.92
C SER A 4 -18.27 28.26 46.22
N SER A 5 -17.39 27.30 46.51
CA SER A 5 -16.29 26.95 45.63
C SER A 5 -16.84 25.97 44.59
N LEU A 6 -16.97 26.43 43.34
CA LEU A 6 -17.20 25.56 42.20
C LEU A 6 -15.92 24.75 41.96
N PHE A 7 -15.97 23.45 42.27
CA PHE A 7 -15.01 22.50 41.73
C PHE A 7 -15.44 22.19 40.30
N VAL A 8 -14.75 22.78 39.33
CA VAL A 8 -14.83 22.34 37.93
C VAL A 8 -14.04 21.04 37.85
N GLY A 9 -14.75 19.93 37.73
CA GLY A 9 -14.17 18.63 37.45
C GLY A 9 -13.46 18.68 36.11
N GLY A 10 -12.13 18.51 36.12
CA GLY A 10 -11.37 18.26 34.90
C GLY A 10 -11.78 16.90 34.34
N ALA A 11 -12.34 16.89 33.14
CA ALA A 11 -12.37 15.69 32.33
C ALA A 11 -10.92 15.34 32.00
N VAL A 12 -10.38 14.31 32.66
CA VAL A 12 -9.14 13.67 32.22
C VAL A 12 -9.54 12.84 31.01
N PHE A 13 -9.35 13.40 29.81
CA PHE A 13 -9.36 12.59 28.60
C PHE A 13 -8.16 11.64 28.72
N ALA A 14 -8.45 10.33 28.75
CA ALA A 14 -7.44 9.31 28.55
C ALA A 14 -6.84 9.57 27.16
N GLN A 15 -5.62 10.13 27.16
CA GLN A 15 -4.85 10.30 25.95
C GLN A 15 -4.48 8.88 25.54
N SER A 16 -5.18 8.34 24.53
CA SER A 16 -4.74 7.12 23.86
C SER A 16 -3.28 7.36 23.49
N SER A 17 -2.39 6.54 24.04
CA SER A 17 -0.97 6.58 23.73
C SER A 17 -0.81 6.12 22.29
N GLN A 18 -1.06 7.02 21.34
CA GLN A 18 -0.80 6.76 19.93
C GLN A 18 0.71 6.49 19.82
N VAL A 19 1.09 5.24 19.59
CA VAL A 19 2.50 4.90 19.37
C VAL A 19 2.93 5.65 18.12
N ALA A 20 3.88 6.56 18.28
CA ALA A 20 4.45 7.30 17.17
C ALA A 20 5.66 6.53 16.64
N LEU A 21 5.75 6.41 15.32
CA LEU A 21 6.95 5.88 14.70
C LEU A 21 8.15 6.78 15.05
N PRO A 22 9.34 6.18 15.26
CA PRO A 22 10.56 6.97 15.35
C PRO A 22 10.80 7.72 14.03
N SER A 23 11.71 8.69 14.06
CA SER A 23 12.13 9.40 12.85
C SER A 23 12.78 8.41 11.89
N ALA A 24 12.32 8.39 10.63
CA ALA A 24 12.88 7.55 9.57
C ALA A 24 14.35 7.86 9.21
N GLY A 25 14.91 8.97 9.71
CA GLY A 25 16.29 9.35 9.43
C GLY A 25 16.53 9.56 7.92
N LEU A 26 17.60 8.97 7.41
CA LEU A 26 17.83 8.86 5.97
C LEU A 26 17.20 7.56 5.48
N THR A 27 16.37 7.62 4.44
CA THR A 27 15.82 6.39 3.84
C THR A 27 16.83 5.73 2.89
N PRO A 28 16.66 4.44 2.55
CA PRO A 28 17.43 3.75 1.53
C PRO A 28 17.42 4.39 0.13
N GLU A 29 16.52 5.34 -0.13
CA GLU A 29 16.52 6.14 -1.36
C GLU A 29 17.62 7.22 -1.36
N SER A 30 18.20 7.54 -0.20
CA SER A 30 19.28 8.51 -0.04
C SER A 30 20.64 7.90 -0.35
N SER A 31 21.46 8.61 -1.14
CA SER A 31 22.86 8.22 -1.37
C SER A 31 23.73 8.23 -0.11
N PHE A 32 23.27 8.89 0.96
CA PHE A 32 23.96 8.95 2.25
C PHE A 32 23.40 7.97 3.28
N TYR A 33 22.50 7.06 2.89
CA TYR A 33 21.90 6.07 3.79
C TYR A 33 22.92 5.23 4.57
N PHE A 34 24.11 5.00 3.99
CA PHE A 34 25.20 4.31 4.67
C PHE A 34 25.66 4.99 5.98
N LEU A 35 25.43 6.32 6.14
CA LEU A 35 25.73 7.03 7.38
C LEU A 35 24.75 6.66 8.49
N ASP A 36 23.47 6.48 8.16
CA ASP A 36 22.43 6.01 9.07
C ASP A 36 22.79 4.62 9.58
N ARG A 37 23.04 3.70 8.64
CA ARG A 37 23.52 2.33 8.92
C ARG A 37 24.81 2.30 9.75
N LEU A 38 25.75 3.20 9.50
CA LEU A 38 26.98 3.29 10.31
C LEU A 38 26.67 3.69 11.76
N GLY A 39 25.76 4.66 11.95
CA GLY A 39 25.30 5.09 13.27
C GLY A 39 24.62 3.96 14.03
N GLU A 40 23.72 3.23 13.38
CA GLU A 40 23.05 2.05 13.95
C GLU A 40 24.04 0.97 14.36
N ASN A 41 24.99 0.63 13.49
CA ASN A 41 26.03 -0.36 13.79
C ASN A 41 26.89 0.06 14.99
N LEU A 42 27.23 1.36 15.12
CA LEU A 42 27.96 1.87 16.27
C LEU A 42 27.13 1.76 17.55
N ARG A 43 25.85 2.16 17.51
CA ARG A 43 24.92 2.00 18.65
C ARG A 43 24.85 0.54 19.08
N GLN A 44 24.66 -0.38 18.13
CA GLN A 44 24.59 -1.81 18.39
C GLN A 44 25.89 -2.37 18.95
N PHE A 45 27.05 -1.95 18.42
CA PHE A 45 28.37 -2.39 18.89
C PHE A 45 28.62 -2.02 20.37
N PHE A 46 28.16 -0.84 20.80
CA PHE A 46 28.32 -0.39 22.19
C PHE A 46 27.18 -0.85 23.12
N THR A 47 26.13 -1.49 22.61
CA THR A 47 25.06 -2.09 23.43
C THR A 47 25.43 -3.53 23.80
N PHE A 48 26.07 -3.70 24.96
CA PHE A 48 26.56 -5.00 25.43
C PHE A 48 25.51 -5.86 26.14
N ASN A 49 24.49 -5.24 26.74
CA ASN A 49 23.42 -5.97 27.42
C ASN A 49 22.45 -6.58 26.38
N PRO A 50 22.17 -7.89 26.42
CA PRO A 50 21.30 -8.56 25.44
C PRO A 50 19.88 -7.98 25.41
N GLU A 51 19.22 -7.80 26.56
CA GLU A 51 17.87 -7.24 26.62
C GLU A 51 17.79 -5.85 25.98
N ALA A 52 18.76 -4.98 26.30
CA ALA A 52 18.88 -3.66 25.70
C ALA A 52 19.16 -3.72 24.20
N LYS A 53 19.88 -4.75 23.74
CA LYS A 53 20.14 -4.98 22.32
C LYS A 53 18.88 -5.43 21.59
N ALA A 54 18.07 -6.31 22.17
CA ALA A 54 16.79 -6.73 21.60
C ALA A 54 15.84 -5.53 21.46
N LYS A 55 15.72 -4.71 22.51
CA LYS A 55 14.95 -3.45 22.46
C LYS A 55 15.47 -2.49 21.37
N LEU A 56 16.78 -2.38 21.23
CA LEU A 56 17.39 -1.57 20.18
C LEU A 56 17.06 -2.12 18.77
N GLN A 57 16.97 -3.43 18.58
CA GLN A 57 16.54 -4.00 17.30
C GLN A 57 15.07 -3.64 17.00
N ILE A 58 14.19 -3.70 17.99
CA ILE A 58 12.78 -3.28 17.83
C ILE A 58 12.67 -1.76 17.56
N GLU A 59 13.55 -0.93 18.14
CA GLU A 59 13.66 0.48 17.78
C GLU A 59 14.03 0.66 16.29
N PHE A 60 15.05 -0.05 15.81
CA PHE A 60 15.44 -0.02 14.40
C PHE A 60 14.34 -0.56 13.47
N ALA A 61 13.58 -1.58 13.90
CA ALA A 61 12.39 -2.04 13.18
C ALA A 61 11.36 -0.91 13.02
N GLY A 62 11.10 -0.15 14.09
CA GLY A 62 10.26 1.04 14.02
C GLY A 62 10.78 2.10 13.03
N GLU A 63 12.10 2.31 12.96
CA GLU A 63 12.71 3.20 11.97
C GLU A 63 12.48 2.67 10.55
N ARG A 64 12.61 1.36 10.32
CA ARG A 64 12.34 0.76 9.00
C ARG A 64 10.88 0.90 8.59
N ILE A 65 9.93 0.79 9.51
CA ILE A 65 8.50 1.05 9.23
C ILE A 65 8.30 2.51 8.82
N ALA A 66 8.97 3.46 9.49
CA ALA A 66 8.91 4.87 9.12
C ALA A 66 9.51 5.13 7.73
N GLU A 67 10.56 4.42 7.34
CA GLU A 67 11.10 4.49 5.99
C GLU A 67 10.17 3.91 4.94
N ILE A 68 9.59 2.73 5.19
CA ILE A 68 8.60 2.10 4.31
C ILE A 68 7.48 3.09 4.04
N LYS A 69 6.96 3.73 5.09
CA LYS A 69 5.94 4.79 4.97
C LYS A 69 6.36 5.90 4.03
N ILE A 70 7.52 6.51 4.27
CA ILE A 70 8.00 7.61 3.41
C ILE A 70 8.22 7.14 1.96
N ILE A 71 8.74 5.94 1.77
CA ILE A 71 9.05 5.39 0.44
C ILE A 71 7.76 5.11 -0.33
N VAL A 72 6.81 4.40 0.27
CA VAL A 72 5.52 4.08 -0.35
C VAL A 72 4.76 5.36 -0.69
N GLU A 73 4.66 6.32 0.24
CA GLU A 73 3.94 7.59 0.01
C GLU A 73 4.57 8.45 -1.09
N LYS A 74 5.91 8.47 -1.22
CA LYS A 74 6.60 9.43 -2.12
C LYS A 74 7.07 8.82 -3.43
N LYS A 75 7.31 7.51 -3.46
CA LYS A 75 7.97 6.80 -4.58
C LYS A 75 7.15 5.61 -5.08
N GLY A 76 6.15 5.17 -4.32
CA GLY A 76 5.31 4.05 -4.67
C GLY A 76 6.00 2.69 -4.45
N VAL A 77 5.25 1.65 -4.78
CA VAL A 77 5.58 0.24 -4.51
C VAL A 77 6.82 -0.28 -5.24
N ASN A 78 7.21 0.37 -6.34
CA ASN A 78 8.35 -0.04 -7.19
C ASN A 78 9.67 0.63 -6.77
N ALA A 79 9.69 1.38 -5.68
CA ALA A 79 10.89 2.04 -5.18
C ALA A 79 11.97 1.02 -4.78
N LYS A 80 13.21 1.25 -5.20
CA LYS A 80 14.33 0.32 -4.92
C LYS A 80 14.61 0.20 -3.43
N GLY A 81 14.48 1.30 -2.71
CA GLY A 81 14.68 1.36 -1.27
C GLY A 81 13.65 0.58 -0.47
N LEU A 82 12.47 0.30 -1.03
CA LEU A 82 11.40 -0.41 -0.31
C LEU A 82 11.83 -1.83 0.07
N ALA A 83 12.36 -2.59 -0.88
CA ALA A 83 12.85 -3.95 -0.62
C ALA A 83 14.00 -3.98 0.41
N ILE A 84 14.82 -2.92 0.46
CA ILE A 84 15.89 -2.78 1.44
C ILE A 84 15.29 -2.57 2.83
N ALA A 85 14.35 -1.62 2.98
CA ALA A 85 13.69 -1.35 4.25
C ALA A 85 12.92 -2.56 4.77
N GLU A 86 12.16 -3.26 3.91
CA GLU A 86 11.46 -4.52 4.23
C GLU A 86 12.44 -5.60 4.72
N SER A 87 13.57 -5.79 4.01
CA SER A 87 14.56 -6.80 4.40
C SER A 87 15.20 -6.48 5.76
N LEU A 88 15.46 -5.21 6.03
CA LEU A 88 16.06 -4.79 7.30
C LEU A 88 15.06 -4.86 8.44
N LEU A 89 13.78 -4.57 8.18
CA LEU A 89 12.70 -4.72 9.16
C LEU A 89 12.65 -6.17 9.65
N ARG A 90 12.52 -7.13 8.72
CA ARG A 90 12.54 -8.57 9.03
C ARG A 90 13.79 -8.97 9.81
N ALA A 91 14.96 -8.50 9.38
CA ALA A 91 16.23 -8.84 10.03
C ALA A 91 16.31 -8.32 11.48
N ASN A 92 15.79 -7.11 11.75
CA ASN A 92 15.78 -6.54 13.09
C ASN A 92 14.83 -7.32 14.01
N VAL A 93 13.62 -7.65 13.54
CA VAL A 93 12.64 -8.42 14.34
C VAL A 93 13.17 -9.84 14.62
N ALA A 94 13.69 -10.52 13.59
CA ALA A 94 14.30 -11.84 13.75
C ALA A 94 15.47 -11.82 14.75
N TYR A 95 16.30 -10.77 14.74
CA TYR A 95 17.40 -10.67 15.68
C TYR A 95 16.92 -10.37 17.11
N ALA A 96 15.85 -9.59 17.28
CA ALA A 96 15.22 -9.42 18.59
C ALA A 96 14.73 -10.77 19.14
N ALA A 97 14.04 -11.57 18.30
CA ALA A 97 13.56 -12.91 18.65
C ALA A 97 14.70 -13.87 19.01
N GLU A 98 15.79 -13.87 18.23
CA GLU A 98 16.96 -14.70 18.51
C GLU A 98 17.57 -14.37 19.87
N ILE A 99 17.70 -13.08 20.21
CA ILE A 99 18.24 -12.67 21.53
C ILE A 99 17.37 -13.18 22.67
N VAL A 100 16.04 -13.11 22.54
CA VAL A 100 15.10 -13.63 23.56
C VAL A 100 15.33 -15.14 23.76
N SER A 101 15.43 -15.89 22.66
CA SER A 101 15.70 -17.34 22.68
C SER A 101 17.07 -17.67 23.30
N GLU A 102 18.13 -16.96 22.92
CA GLU A 102 19.48 -17.14 23.48
C GLU A 102 19.53 -16.87 25.00
N GLU A 103 18.82 -15.85 25.48
CA GLU A 103 18.77 -15.51 26.90
C GLU A 103 17.98 -16.54 27.70
N LYS A 104 16.87 -17.07 27.16
CA LYS A 104 16.13 -18.18 27.78
C LYS A 104 16.98 -19.45 27.85
N THR A 105 17.64 -19.83 26.76
CA THR A 105 18.51 -21.02 26.74
C THR A 105 19.70 -20.88 27.70
N SER A 106 20.11 -19.64 27.99
CA SER A 106 21.08 -19.30 29.04
C SER A 106 20.51 -19.36 30.46
N GLY A 107 19.23 -19.73 30.63
CA GLY A 107 18.55 -19.94 31.90
C GLY A 107 17.96 -18.70 32.54
N LYS A 108 17.83 -17.60 31.79
CA LYS A 108 17.16 -16.36 32.26
C LYS A 108 15.65 -16.45 32.05
N ASP A 109 14.91 -15.79 32.91
CA ASP A 109 13.48 -15.54 32.69
C ASP A 109 13.35 -14.36 31.71
N VAL A 110 12.77 -14.62 30.55
CA VAL A 110 12.62 -13.64 29.47
C VAL A 110 11.17 -13.19 29.28
N SER A 111 10.22 -13.68 30.09
CA SER A 111 8.79 -13.43 29.91
C SER A 111 8.42 -11.94 29.83
N THR A 112 9.01 -11.12 30.72
CA THR A 112 8.81 -9.67 30.70
C THR A 112 9.47 -8.99 29.50
N LEU A 113 10.65 -9.47 29.08
CA LEU A 113 11.32 -8.94 27.90
C LEU A 113 10.50 -9.26 26.65
N ALA A 114 10.10 -10.52 26.49
CA ALA A 114 9.27 -11.00 25.40
C ALA A 114 7.99 -10.16 25.27
N LYS A 115 7.23 -9.99 26.37
CA LYS A 115 6.03 -9.15 26.38
C LYS A 115 6.34 -7.72 25.95
N THR A 116 7.37 -7.11 26.54
CA THR A 116 7.73 -5.73 26.19
C THR A 116 8.04 -5.58 24.70
N LEU A 117 8.75 -6.53 24.10
CA LEU A 117 9.11 -6.48 22.67
C LEU A 117 7.90 -6.74 21.78
N ASN A 118 7.00 -7.64 22.19
CA ASN A 118 5.75 -7.93 21.49
C ASN A 118 4.85 -6.69 21.45
N ASP A 119 4.47 -6.15 22.62
CA ASP A 119 3.62 -4.96 22.74
C ASP A 119 4.19 -3.78 21.91
N GLU A 120 5.51 -3.61 21.96
CA GLU A 120 6.21 -2.56 21.24
C GLU A 120 6.22 -2.76 19.72
N PHE A 121 6.28 -4.01 19.27
CA PHE A 121 6.25 -4.34 17.85
C PHE A 121 4.84 -4.28 17.29
N ASP A 122 3.85 -4.86 17.97
CA ASP A 122 2.44 -4.84 17.58
C ASP A 122 1.92 -3.43 17.31
N ALA A 123 2.21 -2.51 18.23
CA ALA A 123 1.77 -1.14 18.08
C ALA A 123 2.39 -0.44 16.85
N ARG A 124 3.56 -0.90 16.40
CA ARG A 124 4.24 -0.39 15.19
C ARG A 124 3.80 -1.14 13.94
N ASP A 125 3.51 -2.43 14.04
CA ASP A 125 3.02 -3.24 12.93
C ASP A 125 1.65 -2.75 12.45
N LYS A 126 0.77 -2.36 13.38
CA LYS A 126 -0.50 -1.65 13.04
C LYS A 126 -0.28 -0.38 12.21
N LEU A 127 0.82 0.35 12.45
CA LEU A 127 1.16 1.54 11.66
C LEU A 127 1.74 1.20 10.28
N LEU A 128 2.48 0.09 10.19
CA LEU A 128 2.94 -0.47 8.92
C LEU A 128 1.74 -0.90 8.08
N GLU A 129 0.79 -1.56 8.70
CA GLU A 129 -0.43 -2.01 8.07
C GLU A 129 -1.26 -0.84 7.51
N GLN A 130 -1.49 0.17 8.36
CA GLN A 130 -2.17 1.40 7.97
C GLN A 130 -1.44 2.11 6.82
N THR A 131 -0.11 2.07 6.79
CA THR A 131 0.69 2.67 5.71
C THR A 131 0.36 2.05 4.35
N PHE A 132 0.23 0.71 4.27
CA PHE A 132 -0.16 0.05 3.03
C PHE A 132 -1.63 0.33 2.67
N LYS A 133 -2.54 0.32 3.65
CA LYS A 133 -3.96 0.67 3.47
C LYS A 133 -4.11 2.09 2.91
N ASP A 134 -3.45 3.08 3.51
CA ASP A 134 -3.48 4.48 3.09
C ASP A 134 -2.95 4.66 1.66
N ALA A 135 -1.83 4.02 1.33
CA ALA A 135 -1.26 4.11 0.00
C ALA A 135 -2.14 3.44 -1.06
N LYS A 136 -2.79 2.31 -0.74
CA LYS A 136 -3.78 1.65 -1.61
C LYS A 136 -4.98 2.57 -1.84
N ALA A 137 -5.49 3.22 -0.79
CA ALA A 137 -6.60 4.16 -0.89
C ALA A 137 -6.26 5.38 -1.76
N GLN A 138 -5.04 5.92 -1.64
CA GLN A 138 -4.57 7.01 -2.49
C GLN A 138 -4.51 6.60 -3.97
N LEU A 139 -4.02 5.40 -4.28
CA LEU A 139 -4.01 4.87 -5.65
C LEU A 139 -5.42 4.65 -6.18
N LYS A 140 -6.34 4.10 -5.38
CA LYS A 140 -7.77 3.97 -5.74
C LYS A 140 -8.40 5.33 -6.05
N ALA A 141 -8.10 6.37 -5.27
CA ALA A 141 -8.59 7.72 -5.52
C ALA A 141 -8.04 8.32 -6.82
N GLN A 142 -6.74 8.16 -7.09
CA GLN A 142 -6.12 8.60 -8.36
C GLN A 142 -6.71 7.86 -9.56
N ARG A 143 -6.93 6.55 -9.43
CA ARG A 143 -7.60 5.73 -10.44
C ARG A 143 -8.99 6.27 -10.76
N LYS A 144 -9.79 6.56 -9.73
CA LYS A 144 -11.14 7.12 -9.87
C LYS A 144 -11.10 8.45 -10.63
N GLU A 145 -10.23 9.36 -10.22
CA GLU A 145 -10.04 10.68 -10.88
C GLU A 145 -9.71 10.53 -12.38
N ILE A 146 -8.76 9.66 -12.73
CA ILE A 146 -8.39 9.42 -14.13
C ILE A 146 -9.58 8.85 -14.90
N LYS A 147 -10.29 7.87 -14.34
CA LYS A 147 -11.40 7.17 -15.00
C LYS A 147 -12.60 8.09 -15.20
N THR A 148 -13.03 8.84 -14.19
CA THR A 148 -14.27 9.62 -14.24
C THR A 148 -14.09 10.97 -14.92
N ASN A 149 -12.97 11.65 -14.69
CA ASN A 149 -12.79 13.03 -15.13
C ASN A 149 -11.97 13.06 -16.42
N LEU A 150 -10.72 12.62 -16.36
CA LEU A 150 -9.77 12.79 -17.47
C LEU A 150 -10.11 11.92 -18.68
N LEU A 151 -10.47 10.66 -18.45
CA LEU A 151 -10.77 9.72 -19.53
C LEU A 151 -12.10 10.05 -20.21
N THR A 152 -13.12 10.45 -19.44
CA THR A 152 -14.40 10.91 -19.98
C THR A 152 -14.24 12.19 -20.80
N GLU A 153 -13.44 13.16 -20.33
CA GLU A 153 -13.14 14.38 -21.09
C GLU A 153 -12.41 14.07 -22.40
N ALA A 154 -11.38 13.23 -22.37
CA ALA A 154 -10.64 12.82 -23.56
C ALA A 154 -11.53 12.11 -24.59
N ARG A 155 -12.47 11.26 -24.13
CA ARG A 155 -13.48 10.61 -24.98
C ARG A 155 -14.42 11.61 -25.63
N ARG A 156 -14.94 12.58 -24.88
CA ARG A 156 -15.78 13.66 -25.43
C ARG A 156 -15.05 14.53 -26.45
N ALA A 157 -13.76 14.78 -26.23
CA ALA A 157 -12.91 15.52 -27.16
C ALA A 157 -12.49 14.70 -28.39
N GLY A 158 -12.68 13.38 -28.39
CA GLY A 158 -12.22 12.48 -29.45
C GLY A 158 -10.69 12.35 -29.52
N ASP A 159 -9.97 12.69 -28.44
CA ASP A 159 -8.51 12.65 -28.40
C ASP A 159 -8.00 11.22 -28.15
N THR A 160 -7.90 10.46 -29.24
CA THR A 160 -7.43 9.07 -29.22
C THR A 160 -6.04 8.87 -28.63
N ALA A 161 -5.15 9.87 -28.71
CA ALA A 161 -3.82 9.79 -28.14
C ALA A 161 -3.87 9.94 -26.62
N GLN A 162 -4.63 10.92 -26.12
CA GLN A 162 -4.85 11.13 -24.70
C GLN A 162 -5.55 9.93 -24.06
N ILE A 163 -6.55 9.33 -24.72
CA ILE A 163 -7.25 8.13 -24.25
C ILE A 163 -6.26 6.98 -24.03
N ALA A 164 -5.40 6.69 -25.02
CA ALA A 164 -4.43 5.59 -24.92
C ALA A 164 -3.43 5.80 -23.77
N VAL A 165 -3.01 7.05 -23.51
CA VAL A 165 -2.12 7.38 -22.39
C VAL A 165 -2.82 7.16 -21.05
N LEU A 166 -4.07 7.63 -20.90
CA LEU A 166 -4.84 7.49 -19.67
C LEU A 166 -5.18 6.01 -19.37
N GLU A 167 -5.49 5.21 -20.40
CA GLU A 167 -5.70 3.77 -20.27
C GLU A 167 -4.43 3.05 -19.81
N ALA A 168 -3.26 3.43 -20.34
CA ALA A 168 -1.98 2.90 -19.87
C ALA A 168 -1.69 3.28 -18.41
N GLN A 169 -2.03 4.52 -17.99
CA GLN A 169 -1.90 4.95 -16.61
C GLN A 169 -2.82 4.18 -15.65
N LEU A 170 -4.06 3.90 -16.05
CA LEU A 170 -4.99 3.09 -15.26
C LEU A 170 -4.45 1.68 -15.05
N ASN A 171 -3.92 1.05 -16.11
CA ASN A 171 -3.31 -0.28 -16.00
C ASN A 171 -2.07 -0.28 -15.09
N ASP A 172 -1.25 0.77 -15.13
CA ASP A 172 -0.11 0.93 -14.22
C ASP A 172 -0.56 1.07 -12.77
N ILE A 173 -1.59 1.88 -12.50
CA ILE A 173 -2.14 2.06 -11.15
C ILE A 173 -2.75 0.74 -10.63
N ASP A 174 -3.48 0.00 -11.46
CA ASP A 174 -4.04 -1.30 -11.10
C ASP A 174 -2.90 -2.28 -10.73
N GLY A 175 -1.83 -2.31 -11.53
CA GLY A 175 -0.63 -3.08 -11.21
C GLY A 175 0.05 -2.65 -9.91
N GLN A 176 0.07 -1.35 -9.60
CA GLN A 176 0.62 -0.84 -8.34
C GLN A 176 -0.24 -1.22 -7.13
N ILE A 177 -1.57 -1.18 -7.25
CA ILE A 177 -2.52 -1.60 -6.20
C ILE A 177 -2.30 -3.08 -5.86
N ASP A 178 -2.22 -3.94 -6.88
CA ASP A 178 -2.01 -5.37 -6.70
C ASP A 178 -0.65 -5.66 -6.07
N ALA A 179 0.42 -5.02 -6.58
CA ALA A 179 1.76 -5.20 -6.04
C ALA A 179 1.87 -4.73 -4.58
N LEU A 180 1.14 -3.67 -4.21
CA LEU A 180 1.13 -3.15 -2.85
C LEU A 180 0.43 -4.11 -1.89
N GLY A 181 -0.70 -4.69 -2.31
CA GLY A 181 -1.38 -5.76 -1.57
C GLY A 181 -0.48 -6.97 -1.36
N GLN A 182 0.12 -7.50 -2.44
CA GLN A 182 1.03 -8.65 -2.33
C GLN A 182 2.21 -8.39 -1.40
N LYS A 183 2.75 -7.16 -1.39
CA LYS A 183 3.84 -6.78 -0.50
C LYS A 183 3.42 -6.67 0.95
N LYS A 184 2.23 -6.12 1.23
CA LYS A 184 1.64 -6.11 2.57
C LYS A 184 1.58 -7.54 3.09
N ASP A 185 0.90 -8.43 2.36
CA ASP A 185 0.68 -9.81 2.78
C ASP A 185 2.00 -10.58 2.96
N GLN A 186 2.95 -10.42 2.03
CA GLN A 186 4.26 -11.08 2.14
C GLN A 186 5.07 -10.59 3.34
N LEU A 187 4.99 -9.28 3.64
CA LEU A 187 5.70 -8.70 4.76
C LEU A 187 5.05 -9.12 6.08
N GLU A 188 3.74 -9.03 6.20
CA GLU A 188 2.94 -9.45 7.36
C GLU A 188 3.22 -10.91 7.72
N ASN A 189 3.05 -11.83 6.76
CA ASN A 189 3.38 -13.25 6.97
C ASN A 189 4.83 -13.48 7.42
N SER A 190 5.78 -12.70 6.90
CA SER A 190 7.18 -12.85 7.28
C SER A 190 7.49 -12.32 8.69
N LEU A 191 6.74 -11.31 9.15
CA LEU A 191 6.91 -10.72 10.47
C LEU A 191 6.21 -11.54 11.54
N GLN A 192 5.00 -12.05 11.25
CA GLN A 192 4.25 -12.93 12.13
C GLN A 192 5.10 -14.13 12.58
N ASN A 193 5.82 -14.79 11.66
CA ASN A 193 6.69 -15.91 12.01
C ASN A 193 7.81 -15.57 13.01
N GLU A 194 8.31 -14.33 12.99
CA GLU A 194 9.36 -13.89 13.92
C GLU A 194 8.76 -13.37 15.23
N GLN A 195 7.56 -12.81 15.16
CA GLN A 195 6.81 -12.33 16.31
C GLN A 195 6.27 -13.49 17.16
N GLU A 196 5.75 -14.55 16.54
CA GLU A 196 5.32 -15.78 17.25
C GLU A 196 6.47 -16.36 18.09
N LYS A 197 7.72 -16.26 17.64
CA LYS A 197 8.88 -16.70 18.43
C LYS A 197 9.13 -15.84 19.68
N ILE A 198 8.73 -14.57 19.65
CA ILE A 198 8.78 -13.69 20.83
C ILE A 198 7.58 -14.01 21.73
N GLU A 199 6.39 -14.19 21.15
CA GLU A 199 5.16 -14.50 21.87
C GLU A 199 5.23 -15.84 22.61
N ASP A 200 5.79 -16.88 21.99
CA ASP A 200 6.06 -18.19 22.60
C ASP A 200 6.90 -18.10 23.88
N GLU A 201 7.61 -16.99 24.06
CA GLU A 201 8.50 -16.71 25.17
C GLU A 201 7.89 -15.84 26.27
N MET A 202 6.65 -15.39 26.08
CA MET A 202 5.83 -14.69 27.07
C MET A 202 5.26 -15.64 28.12
N SER A 203 4.59 -15.10 29.15
CA SER A 203 3.88 -15.95 30.11
C SER A 203 2.58 -16.49 29.49
N GLU A 204 2.12 -17.67 29.94
CA GLU A 204 0.87 -18.27 29.43
C GLU A 204 -0.37 -17.36 29.59
N ASN A 205 -0.34 -16.44 30.56
CA ASN A 205 -1.43 -15.48 30.74
C ASN A 205 -1.36 -14.37 29.71
N ASP A 206 -0.16 -13.89 29.40
CA ASP A 206 0.05 -12.84 28.40
C ASP A 206 -0.23 -13.37 26.98
N GLN A 207 0.18 -14.62 26.67
CA GLN A 207 -0.17 -15.28 25.39
C GLN A 207 -1.69 -15.37 25.17
N LYS A 208 -2.45 -15.68 26.23
CA LYS A 208 -3.91 -15.74 26.13
C LYS A 208 -4.57 -14.36 25.99
N GLU A 209 -3.92 -13.33 26.53
CA GLU A 209 -4.33 -11.94 26.36
C GLU A 209 -4.15 -11.53 24.89
N GLU A 210 -2.97 -11.80 24.32
CA GLU A 210 -2.66 -11.56 22.90
C GLU A 210 -3.58 -12.33 21.95
N GLU A 211 -3.79 -13.63 22.16
CA GLU A 211 -4.73 -14.42 21.36
C GLU A 211 -6.18 -13.88 21.38
N PHE A 212 -6.56 -13.18 22.45
CA PHE A 212 -7.88 -12.56 22.55
C PHE A 212 -7.92 -11.23 21.80
N GLU A 213 -6.88 -10.40 21.94
CA GLU A 213 -6.74 -9.14 21.22
C GLU A 213 -6.67 -9.37 19.70
N GLN A 214 -5.85 -10.30 19.23
CA GLN A 214 -5.73 -10.62 17.79
C GLN A 214 -7.06 -11.10 17.18
N LYS A 215 -7.86 -11.88 17.92
CA LYS A 215 -9.19 -12.32 17.46
C LYS A 215 -10.16 -11.15 17.34
N GLU A 216 -10.16 -10.24 18.31
CA GLU A 216 -11.01 -9.05 18.26
C GLU A 216 -10.62 -8.15 17.07
N GLU A 217 -9.32 -8.01 16.80
CA GLU A 217 -8.82 -7.23 15.66
C GLU A 217 -9.16 -7.86 14.31
N GLN A 218 -9.02 -9.18 14.17
CA GLN A 218 -9.44 -9.90 12.95
C GLN A 218 -10.95 -9.75 12.68
N GLU A 219 -11.80 -9.86 13.71
CA GLU A 219 -13.25 -9.68 13.53
C GLU A 219 -13.59 -8.25 13.04
N VAL A 220 -12.86 -7.24 13.54
CA VAL A 220 -13.03 -5.85 13.11
C VAL A 220 -12.53 -5.63 11.68
N GLU A 221 -11.40 -6.24 11.32
CA GLU A 221 -10.83 -6.11 9.98
C GLU A 221 -11.68 -6.80 8.91
N GLU A 222 -12.15 -8.04 9.16
CA GLU A 222 -13.04 -8.75 8.23
C GLU A 222 -14.34 -7.97 7.98
N ALA A 223 -14.88 -7.32 9.02
CA ALA A 223 -16.05 -6.45 8.90
C ALA A 223 -15.76 -5.17 8.08
N ALA A 224 -14.53 -4.65 8.14
CA ALA A 224 -14.13 -3.49 7.36
C ALA A 224 -13.88 -3.82 5.87
N GLU A 225 -13.21 -4.95 5.57
CA GLU A 225 -12.98 -5.38 4.19
C GLU A 225 -14.29 -5.73 3.46
N THR A 226 -15.24 -6.36 4.15
CA THR A 226 -16.56 -6.66 3.56
C THR A 226 -17.33 -5.38 3.19
N ALA A 227 -17.24 -4.34 4.01
CA ALA A 227 -17.83 -3.04 3.69
C ALA A 227 -17.12 -2.33 2.50
N GLU A 228 -15.79 -2.45 2.41
CA GLU A 228 -15.01 -1.84 1.31
C GLU A 228 -15.24 -2.57 -0.03
N ALA A 229 -15.54 -3.87 0.00
CA ALA A 229 -15.88 -4.67 -1.18
C ALA A 229 -17.27 -4.32 -1.75
N GLU A 230 -18.25 -4.00 -0.90
CA GLU A 230 -19.59 -3.56 -1.34
C GLU A 230 -19.56 -2.17 -2.01
N GLU A 231 -18.65 -1.27 -1.59
CA GLU A 231 -18.54 0.08 -2.17
C GLU A 231 -17.78 0.10 -3.53
N ALA A 232 -17.02 -0.95 -3.84
CA ALA A 232 -16.22 -1.05 -5.06
C ALA A 232 -17.01 -1.58 -6.29
N ASP A 233 -18.20 -2.15 -6.07
CA ASP A 233 -18.98 -2.85 -7.09
C ASP A 233 -20.37 -2.24 -7.33
N GLU A 234 -20.63 -0.99 -6.91
CA GLU A 234 -21.77 -0.25 -7.46
C GLU A 234 -21.49 0.04 -8.95
N PRO A 235 -22.24 -0.55 -9.90
CA PRO A 235 -22.21 -0.06 -11.25
C PRO A 235 -22.82 1.34 -11.23
N GLU A 236 -22.00 2.37 -11.40
CA GLU A 236 -22.49 3.60 -12.02
C GLU A 236 -23.01 3.19 -13.40
N GLU A 237 -24.32 2.93 -13.48
CA GLU A 237 -25.05 2.87 -14.73
C GLU A 237 -24.75 4.19 -15.46
N VAL A 238 -23.81 4.12 -16.40
CA VAL A 238 -23.60 5.16 -17.39
C VAL A 238 -24.82 5.09 -18.30
N ASP A 239 -25.83 5.87 -17.93
CA ASP A 239 -27.02 6.12 -18.71
C ASP A 239 -26.62 6.92 -19.97
N GLU A 240 -26.48 6.23 -21.09
CA GLU A 240 -26.42 6.80 -22.44
C GLU A 240 -27.29 5.93 -23.37
N PRO A 241 -27.96 6.48 -24.39
CA PRO A 241 -28.77 7.71 -24.43
C PRO A 241 -30.15 7.47 -25.12
N GLU A 242 -31.23 8.13 -24.72
CA GLU A 242 -32.44 8.21 -25.57
C GLU A 242 -32.27 9.34 -26.61
N GLU A 243 -31.78 8.99 -27.81
CA GLU A 243 -31.93 9.82 -29.01
C GLU A 243 -33.41 9.87 -29.40
N ASP A 244 -34.06 11.01 -29.10
CA ASP A 244 -35.36 11.39 -29.65
C ASP A 244 -35.23 11.63 -31.17
N VAL A 245 -35.59 10.62 -31.96
CA VAL A 245 -35.76 10.73 -33.41
C VAL A 245 -37.14 11.32 -33.69
N GLU A 246 -37.25 12.66 -33.68
CA GLU A 246 -38.39 13.34 -34.30
C GLU A 246 -38.19 13.41 -35.82
N GLN A 247 -38.90 12.53 -36.54
CA GLN A 247 -39.22 12.74 -37.95
C GLN A 247 -40.38 13.74 -38.07
N PRO A 248 -40.36 14.60 -39.10
CA PRO A 248 -41.59 14.87 -39.83
C PRO A 248 -41.46 14.47 -41.30
N GLU A 249 -42.41 13.63 -41.72
CA GLU A 249 -42.84 13.48 -43.11
C GLU A 249 -43.21 14.85 -43.70
N VAL A 250 -42.99 15.03 -45.02
CA VAL A 250 -44.01 15.49 -46.00
C VAL A 250 -43.37 15.77 -47.39
N GLU A 251 -43.95 15.06 -48.38
CA GLU A 251 -44.17 15.38 -49.82
C GLU A 251 -43.04 15.38 -50.87
N GLU A 252 -43.08 14.31 -51.68
CA GLU A 252 -43.19 14.28 -53.15
C GLU A 252 -42.79 15.51 -53.96
N ARG A 253 -41.84 15.34 -54.91
CA ARG A 253 -42.07 15.61 -56.36
C ARG A 253 -41.16 14.79 -57.28
N ASP A 254 -41.81 14.19 -58.26
CA ASP A 254 -41.27 13.57 -59.48
C ASP A 254 -40.24 14.42 -60.25
N ASN A 255 -39.16 13.78 -60.75
CA ASN A 255 -38.87 13.75 -62.19
C ASN A 255 -37.68 12.83 -62.56
N LYS A 256 -38.01 11.66 -63.08
CA LYS A 256 -37.68 11.15 -64.43
C LYS A 256 -36.32 11.53 -65.07
N LYS A 257 -35.55 10.46 -65.33
CA LYS A 257 -34.90 10.03 -66.59
C LYS A 257 -33.39 10.20 -66.79
N ASP A 258 -32.85 9.06 -67.27
CA ASP A 258 -31.75 8.87 -68.22
C ASP A 258 -30.35 9.27 -67.74
N ASN A 259 -29.43 8.31 -67.65
CA ASN A 259 -28.59 7.92 -68.80
C ASN A 259 -27.33 7.14 -68.38
N SER A 260 -27.10 6.04 -69.10
CA SER A 260 -25.83 5.43 -69.52
C SER A 260 -24.72 5.10 -68.51
N GLN A 261 -24.47 3.79 -68.43
CA GLN A 261 -23.17 3.14 -68.66
C GLN A 261 -21.93 4.05 -68.75
N ASN A 262 -20.92 3.77 -67.93
CA ASN A 262 -19.57 3.60 -68.45
C ASN A 262 -18.71 2.70 -67.54
N SER A 263 -17.80 2.01 -68.22
CA SER A 263 -17.01 0.88 -67.82
C SER A 263 -15.64 1.23 -67.21
N SER A 264 -14.98 0.18 -66.71
CA SER A 264 -13.55 -0.17 -66.89
C SER A 264 -12.46 0.71 -66.26
N SER A 265 -11.68 0.09 -65.35
CA SER A 265 -10.23 -0.16 -65.46
C SER A 265 -9.68 -0.48 -64.07
N SER A 266 -9.29 -1.71 -63.74
CA SER A 266 -7.95 -2.26 -63.97
C SER A 266 -6.80 -1.37 -63.48
N ASN A 267 -6.13 -1.77 -62.38
CA ASN A 267 -4.68 -1.82 -62.41
C ASN A 267 -4.12 -2.91 -61.47
N GLN A 268 -3.39 -3.84 -62.07
CA GLN A 268 -2.46 -4.77 -61.44
C GLN A 268 -1.11 -4.07 -61.21
N GLY A 269 -0.27 -4.71 -60.40
CA GLY A 269 1.18 -4.47 -60.33
C GLY A 269 1.57 -3.69 -59.07
N ASP A 270 2.65 -4.01 -58.38
CA ASP A 270 3.67 -5.01 -58.62
C ASP A 270 4.46 -5.24 -57.33
N GLN A 271 5.15 -6.37 -57.34
CA GLN A 271 6.12 -6.82 -56.34
C GLN A 271 7.20 -5.76 -56.09
N ASN A 272 7.70 -5.64 -54.86
CA ASN A 272 9.16 -5.64 -54.70
C ASN A 272 9.64 -6.13 -53.33
N THR A 273 10.69 -6.91 -53.42
CA THR A 273 11.49 -7.60 -52.41
C THR A 273 12.71 -6.78 -52.01
N THR A 274 13.12 -6.83 -50.74
CA THR A 274 14.54 -6.81 -50.26
C THR A 274 14.51 -7.08 -48.75
N LYS A 275 15.09 -8.15 -48.17
CA LYS A 275 16.53 -8.45 -47.92
C LYS A 275 17.29 -7.21 -47.41
N ALA A 276 18.18 -7.21 -46.43
CA ALA A 276 18.76 -8.15 -45.48
C ALA A 276 19.69 -7.29 -44.59
N GLU A 277 20.49 -7.93 -43.72
CA GLU A 277 21.69 -7.42 -43.03
C GLU A 277 21.40 -6.79 -41.65
N ASP A 278 21.64 -7.50 -40.54
CA ASP A 278 22.94 -7.85 -39.94
C ASP A 278 23.89 -6.66 -39.84
N ASN A 279 24.17 -6.22 -38.61
CA ASN A 279 25.50 -5.81 -38.21
C ASN A 279 25.63 -5.85 -36.67
N GLU A 280 26.58 -6.69 -36.26
CA GLU A 280 27.51 -6.64 -35.10
C GLU A 280 27.04 -6.07 -33.75
#